data_AF-A0A9D9YUQ6-F1
#
_entry.id   AF-A0A9D9YUQ6-F1
#
_cell.length_a   1.000
_cell.length_b   1.000
_cell.length_c   1.000
_cell.angle_alpha   90.00
_cell.angle_beta   90.00
_cell.angle_gamma   90.00
#
_symmetry.space_group_name_H-M   'P 1'
#
loop_
_entity.id
_entity.type
_entity.pdbx_description
1 polymer ?
#
loop_
_entity_poly.entity_id
_entity_poly.type
_entity_poly.pdbx_seq_one_letter_code
_entity_poly.pdbx_strand_id
1 'polypeptide(L)'
;MAELASHIAEIFTWYQGTFNVDEFNLAKYIYDKGDISQSSNIFQKFEINFAEAKKAIEDSDEANYFNNWTLKAGEAVFIGPLPKIQAIRGFLYNHIYHHRGELIAHLRATGNKVPSLYGPNFEESKCL
;
A
#
# COMPACT_ATOMS: atom_id res chain seq x y z
N MET A 1 15.84 -4.40 1.16
CA MET A 1 15.22 -3.17 1.72
C MET A 1 14.70 -2.25 0.62
N ALA A 2 15.49 -1.87 -0.38
CA ALA A 2 15.03 -1.00 -1.49
C ALA A 2 13.78 -1.56 -2.22
N GLU A 3 13.78 -2.84 -2.58
CA GLU A 3 12.62 -3.50 -3.20
C GLU A 3 11.35 -3.42 -2.33
N LEU A 4 11.46 -3.73 -1.03
CA LEU A 4 10.34 -3.63 -0.10
C LEU A 4 9.83 -2.19 0.05
N ALA A 5 10.73 -1.21 0.18
CA ALA A 5 10.35 0.19 0.28
C ALA A 5 9.66 0.68 -1.01
N SER A 6 10.17 0.25 -2.17
CA SER A 6 9.56 0.53 -3.46
C SER A 6 8.19 -0.12 -3.63
N HIS A 7 8.02 -1.36 -3.14
CA HIS A 7 6.73 -2.06 -3.15
C HIS A 7 5.70 -1.35 -2.27
N ILE A 8 6.10 -0.87 -1.08
CA ILE A 8 5.22 -0.05 -0.24
C ILE A 8 4.77 1.22 -0.98
N ALA A 9 5.68 1.89 -1.68
CA ALA A 9 5.33 3.06 -2.49
C ALA A 9 4.38 2.71 -3.64
N GLU A 10 4.58 1.55 -4.28
CA GLU A 10 3.74 1.07 -5.38
C GLU A 10 2.29 0.79 -4.96
N ILE A 11 2.07 0.20 -3.78
CA ILE A 11 0.71 -0.16 -3.31
C ILE A 11 -0.26 1.04 -3.32
N PHE A 12 0.24 2.27 -3.14
CA PHE A 12 -0.59 3.48 -3.21
C PHE A 12 -1.23 3.69 -4.59
N THR A 13 -0.60 3.24 -5.67
CA THR A 13 -1.19 3.31 -7.02
C THR A 13 -2.43 2.43 -7.18
N TRP A 14 -2.62 1.43 -6.32
CA TRP A 14 -3.76 0.50 -6.39
C TRP A 14 -5.04 1.08 -5.80
N TYR A 15 -4.98 2.25 -5.17
CA TYR A 15 -6.14 2.91 -4.58
C TYR A 15 -7.19 3.23 -5.65
N GLN A 16 -6.78 3.72 -6.82
CA GLN A 16 -7.72 3.98 -7.91
C GLN A 16 -8.44 2.70 -8.37
N GLY A 17 -7.70 1.60 -8.51
CA GLY A 17 -8.24 0.28 -8.89
C GLY A 17 -9.12 -0.35 -7.80
N THR A 18 -8.94 0.04 -6.54
CA THR A 18 -9.70 -0.53 -5.43
C THR A 18 -10.95 0.28 -5.11
N PHE A 19 -10.87 1.61 -5.13
CA PHE A 19 -12.00 2.49 -4.78
C PHE A 19 -12.95 2.74 -5.96
N ASN A 20 -12.41 2.93 -7.17
CA ASN A 20 -13.15 3.59 -8.25
C ASN A 20 -13.50 2.68 -9.44
N VAL A 21 -13.14 1.39 -9.38
CA VAL A 21 -13.60 0.37 -10.34
C VAL A 21 -14.12 -0.87 -9.61
N ASP A 22 -14.91 -1.70 -10.28
CA ASP A 22 -15.46 -2.95 -9.73
C ASP A 22 -14.59 -4.17 -10.09
N GLU A 23 -13.71 -4.03 -11.07
CA GLU A 23 -12.75 -5.07 -11.45
C GLU A 23 -11.37 -4.44 -11.62
N PHE A 24 -10.43 -4.84 -10.76
CA PHE A 24 -9.04 -4.47 -10.90
C PHE A 24 -8.25 -5.60 -11.56
N ASN A 25 -7.76 -5.36 -12.77
CA ASN A 25 -7.01 -6.36 -13.54
C ASN A 25 -5.53 -6.01 -13.62
N LEU A 26 -4.71 -6.75 -12.88
CA LEU A 26 -3.26 -6.59 -12.82
C LEU A 26 -2.57 -6.84 -14.17
N ALA A 27 -3.17 -7.61 -15.10
CA ALA A 27 -2.59 -7.80 -16.42
C ALA A 27 -2.66 -6.53 -17.30
N LYS A 28 -3.48 -5.54 -16.92
CA LYS A 28 -3.56 -4.22 -17.57
C LYS A 28 -2.85 -3.12 -16.77
N TYR A 29 -2.41 -3.44 -15.57
CA TYR A 29 -1.72 -2.50 -14.70
C TYR A 29 -0.27 -2.39 -15.14
N ILE A 30 0.14 -1.17 -15.47
CA ILE A 30 1.50 -0.84 -15.87
C ILE A 30 2.04 0.15 -14.85
N TYR A 31 3.13 -0.22 -14.20
CA TYR A 31 3.81 0.63 -13.24
C TYR A 31 5.29 0.70 -13.54
N ASP A 32 5.77 1.93 -13.67
CA ASP A 32 7.20 2.20 -13.73
C ASP A 32 7.73 2.38 -12.31
N LYS A 33 8.42 1.34 -11.83
CA LYS A 33 9.11 1.32 -10.54
C LYS A 33 10.24 2.37 -10.46
N GLY A 34 10.83 2.74 -11.60
CA GLY A 34 12.00 3.62 -11.66
C GLY A 34 13.26 3.02 -11.03
N ASP A 35 14.30 3.84 -10.89
CA ASP A 35 15.56 3.46 -10.24
C ASP A 35 15.44 3.51 -8.70
N ILE A 36 15.55 2.34 -8.08
CA ILE A 36 15.46 2.15 -6.62
C ILE A 36 16.83 2.10 -5.93
N SER A 37 17.93 2.38 -6.65
CA SER A 37 19.28 2.39 -6.09
C SER A 37 19.50 3.53 -5.09
N GLN A 38 18.72 4.61 -5.20
CA GLN A 38 18.73 5.77 -4.31
C GLN A 38 17.42 5.87 -3.53
N SER A 39 17.51 6.07 -2.21
CA SER A 39 16.34 6.23 -1.34
C SER A 39 15.50 7.46 -1.69
N SER A 40 16.12 8.54 -2.18
CA SER A 40 15.43 9.76 -2.63
C SER A 40 14.45 9.50 -3.77
N ASN A 41 14.78 8.58 -4.70
CA ASN A 41 13.93 8.25 -5.82
C ASN A 41 12.67 7.50 -5.36
N ILE A 42 12.85 6.55 -4.43
CA ILE A 42 11.74 5.80 -3.82
C ILE A 42 10.83 6.77 -3.06
N PHE A 43 11.41 7.70 -2.29
CA PHE A 43 10.65 8.71 -1.56
C PHE A 43 9.85 9.63 -2.50
N GLN A 44 10.46 10.09 -3.60
CA GLN A 44 9.76 10.89 -4.60
C GLN A 44 8.59 10.12 -5.24
N LYS A 45 8.78 8.85 -5.60
CA LYS A 45 7.70 7.99 -6.11
C LYS A 45 6.60 7.79 -5.07
N PHE A 46 6.95 7.60 -3.79
CA PHE A 46 5.98 7.52 -2.71
C PHE A 46 5.11 8.77 -2.62
N GLU A 47 5.70 9.97 -2.62
CA GLU A 47 4.95 11.23 -2.54
C GLU A 47 3.97 11.42 -3.70
N ILE A 48 4.39 11.07 -4.92
CA ILE A 48 3.52 11.09 -6.11
C ILE A 48 2.36 10.11 -5.94
N ASN A 49 2.66 8.84 -5.65
CA ASN A 49 1.65 7.79 -5.55
C ASN A 49 0.70 8.05 -4.37
N PHE A 50 1.19 8.62 -3.27
CA PHE A 50 0.37 9.00 -2.11
C PHE A 50 -0.61 10.11 -2.46
N ALA A 51 -0.18 11.13 -3.20
CA ALA A 51 -1.06 12.20 -3.65
C ALA A 51 -2.20 11.67 -4.54
N GLU A 52 -1.88 10.74 -5.45
CA GLU A 52 -2.87 10.06 -6.29
C GLU A 52 -3.83 9.18 -5.47
N ALA A 53 -3.31 8.42 -4.50
CA ALA A 53 -4.11 7.61 -3.60
C ALA A 53 -5.08 8.44 -2.76
N LYS A 54 -4.61 9.57 -2.22
CA LYS A 54 -5.43 10.53 -1.48
C LYS A 54 -6.56 11.05 -2.37
N LYS A 55 -6.23 11.46 -3.60
CA LYS A 55 -7.23 11.92 -4.57
C LYS A 55 -8.25 10.81 -4.92
N ALA A 56 -7.80 9.57 -5.09
CA ALA A 56 -8.69 8.44 -5.36
C ALA A 56 -9.71 8.20 -4.24
N ILE A 57 -9.32 8.41 -2.98
CA ILE A 57 -10.23 8.36 -1.83
C ILE A 57 -11.19 9.57 -1.85
N GLU A 58 -10.66 10.78 -2.04
CA GLU A 58 -11.47 12.01 -2.06
C GLU A 58 -12.53 12.03 -3.16
N ASP A 59 -12.20 11.45 -4.32
CA ASP A 59 -13.10 11.34 -5.47
C ASP A 59 -14.02 10.10 -5.41
N SER A 60 -13.86 9.24 -4.40
CA SER A 60 -14.64 7.99 -4.30
C SER A 60 -16.09 8.22 -3.84
N ASP A 61 -16.98 7.36 -4.31
CA ASP A 61 -18.40 7.37 -3.94
C ASP A 61 -18.72 6.17 -3.03
N GLU A 62 -18.98 6.47 -1.75
CA GLU A 62 -19.30 5.48 -0.72
C GLU A 62 -20.54 4.64 -1.04
N ALA A 63 -21.46 5.15 -1.88
CA ALA A 63 -22.63 4.37 -2.29
C ALA A 63 -22.23 3.08 -3.03
N ASN A 64 -21.05 3.04 -3.65
CA ASN A 64 -20.53 1.89 -4.39
C ASN A 64 -19.73 0.92 -3.53
N TYR A 65 -19.53 1.19 -2.23
CA TYR A 65 -18.66 0.37 -1.37
C TYR A 65 -19.23 -1.03 -1.08
N PHE A 66 -20.52 -1.24 -1.30
CA PHE A 66 -21.17 -2.54 -1.17
C PHE A 66 -21.30 -3.29 -2.50
N ASN A 67 -20.88 -2.69 -3.62
CA ASN A 67 -20.84 -3.38 -4.91
C ASN A 67 -19.81 -4.52 -4.88
N ASN A 68 -20.03 -5.52 -5.73
CA ASN A 68 -19.07 -6.59 -5.94
C ASN A 68 -17.79 -6.03 -6.56
N TRP A 69 -16.66 -6.38 -5.96
CA TRP A 69 -15.33 -6.04 -6.41
C TRP A 69 -14.48 -7.29 -6.61
N THR A 70 -13.66 -7.31 -7.64
CA THR A 70 -12.77 -8.45 -7.98
C THR A 70 -11.36 -7.98 -8.33
N LEU A 71 -10.35 -8.67 -7.80
CA LEU A 71 -8.95 -8.58 -8.25
C LEU A 71 -8.65 -9.77 -9.15
N LYS A 72 -8.07 -9.52 -10.33
CA LYS A 72 -7.64 -10.58 -11.25
C LYS A 72 -6.32 -10.24 -11.97
N ALA A 73 -5.70 -11.24 -12.59
CA ALA A 73 -4.68 -11.06 -13.61
C ALA A 73 -5.08 -11.83 -14.86
N GLY A 74 -5.49 -11.10 -15.90
CA GLY A 74 -6.12 -11.71 -17.07
C GLY A 74 -7.44 -12.34 -16.65
N GLU A 75 -7.56 -13.66 -16.85
CA GLU A 75 -8.74 -14.45 -16.45
C GLU A 75 -8.63 -15.04 -15.03
N ALA A 76 -7.44 -15.02 -14.43
CA ALA A 76 -7.23 -15.62 -13.11
C ALA A 76 -7.71 -14.67 -12.00
N VAL A 77 -8.75 -15.07 -11.26
CA VAL A 77 -9.28 -14.32 -10.11
C VAL A 77 -8.45 -14.62 -8.86
N PHE A 78 -7.98 -13.56 -8.20
CA PHE A 78 -7.22 -13.65 -6.94
C PHE A 78 -8.06 -13.28 -5.72
N ILE A 79 -8.93 -12.27 -5.83
CA ILE A 79 -9.80 -11.81 -4.73
C ILE A 79 -11.20 -11.56 -5.27
N GLY A 80 -12.20 -11.98 -4.52
CA GLY A 80 -13.61 -11.72 -4.81
C GLY A 80 -14.27 -12.77 -5.71
N PRO A 81 -15.50 -12.51 -6.18
CA PRO A 81 -16.27 -11.28 -5.92
C PRO A 81 -16.59 -11.12 -4.43
N LEU A 82 -16.41 -9.91 -3.90
CA LEU A 82 -16.76 -9.54 -2.52
C LEU A 82 -17.10 -8.04 -2.44
N PRO A 83 -17.79 -7.55 -1.40
CA PRO A 83 -18.08 -6.12 -1.27
C PRO A 83 -16.79 -5.28 -1.26
N LYS A 84 -16.72 -4.22 -2.07
CA LYS A 84 -15.56 -3.34 -2.22
C LYS A 84 -14.95 -2.87 -0.89
N ILE A 85 -15.79 -2.58 0.11
CA ILE A 85 -15.34 -2.21 1.47
C ILE A 85 -14.47 -3.28 2.13
N GLN A 86 -14.74 -4.56 1.87
CA GLN A 86 -13.92 -5.67 2.38
C GLN A 86 -12.58 -5.74 1.63
N ALA A 87 -12.52 -5.39 0.34
CA ALA A 87 -11.26 -5.27 -0.40
C ALA A 87 -10.41 -4.10 0.13
N ILE A 88 -11.01 -2.92 0.31
CA ILE A 88 -10.36 -1.73 0.86
C ILE A 88 -9.74 -2.06 2.23
N ARG A 89 -10.54 -2.63 3.14
CA ARG A 89 -10.09 -2.89 4.52
C ARG A 89 -9.19 -4.11 4.62
N GLY A 90 -9.62 -5.22 4.03
CA GLY A 90 -9.04 -6.54 4.20
C GLY A 90 -7.80 -6.80 3.37
N PHE A 91 -7.75 -6.21 2.16
CA PHE A 91 -6.61 -6.33 1.26
C PHE A 91 -5.77 -5.07 1.26
N LEU A 92 -6.29 -3.94 0.75
CA LEU A 92 -5.48 -2.76 0.45
C LEU A 92 -4.79 -2.17 1.69
N TYR A 93 -5.54 -1.88 2.76
CA TYR A 93 -4.97 -1.30 3.98
C TYR A 93 -4.07 -2.28 4.73
N ASN A 94 -4.49 -3.55 4.84
CA ASN A 94 -3.68 -4.58 5.49
C ASN A 94 -2.36 -4.83 4.76
N HIS A 95 -2.33 -4.69 3.43
CA HIS A 95 -1.11 -4.83 2.63
C HIS A 95 -0.05 -3.80 3.03
N ILE A 96 -0.47 -2.53 3.24
CA ILE A 96 0.41 -1.47 3.76
C ILE A 96 0.88 -1.80 5.19
N TYR A 97 -0.02 -2.21 6.10
CA TYR A 97 0.37 -2.51 7.48
C TYR A 97 1.34 -3.68 7.57
N HIS A 98 1.11 -4.72 6.77
CA HIS A 98 1.94 -5.90 6.66
C HIS A 98 3.37 -5.54 6.24
N HIS A 99 3.54 -4.88 5.09
CA HIS A 99 4.87 -4.52 4.59
C HIS A 99 5.55 -3.43 5.42
N ARG A 100 4.78 -2.52 6.06
CA ARG A 100 5.34 -1.60 7.06
C ARG A 100 5.96 -2.38 8.23
N GLY A 101 5.31 -3.44 8.68
CA GLY A 101 5.84 -4.35 9.70
C GLY A 101 7.14 -5.03 9.26
N GLU A 102 7.19 -5.54 8.03
CA GLU A 102 8.42 -6.12 7.45
C GLU A 102 9.56 -5.10 7.38
N LEU A 103 9.27 -3.86 6.95
CA LEU A 103 10.27 -2.81 6.86
C LEU A 103 10.83 -2.45 8.24
N ILE A 104 9.98 -2.37 9.26
CA ILE A 104 10.39 -2.14 10.65
C ILE A 104 11.28 -3.27 11.16
N ALA A 105 10.93 -4.53 10.86
CA ALA A 105 11.74 -5.68 11.25
C ALA A 105 13.14 -5.62 10.60
N HIS A 106 13.23 -5.24 9.33
CA HIS A 106 14.51 -5.04 8.65
C HIS A 106 15.34 -3.89 9.23
N LEU A 107 14.72 -2.75 9.52
CA LEU A 107 15.41 -1.62 10.16
C LEU A 107 15.98 -2.03 11.51
N ARG A 108 15.20 -2.75 12.33
CA ARG A 108 15.64 -3.27 13.62
C ARG A 108 16.81 -4.22 13.49
N ALA A 109 16.70 -5.20 12.59
CA ALA A 109 17.75 -6.22 12.38
C ALA A 109 19.06 -5.64 11.85
N THR A 110 19.01 -4.47 11.21
CA THR A 110 20.19 -3.76 10.69
C THR A 110 20.76 -2.72 11.66
N GLY A 111 20.26 -2.68 12.91
CA GLY A 111 20.73 -1.76 13.94
C GLY A 111 20.24 -0.33 13.79
N ASN A 112 19.30 -0.07 12.88
CA ASN A 112 18.70 1.25 12.70
C ASN A 112 17.62 1.52 13.76
N LYS A 113 17.42 2.81 14.06
CA LYS A 113 16.29 3.24 14.87
C LYS A 113 14.99 3.01 14.11
N VAL A 114 13.99 2.48 14.80
CA VAL A 114 12.65 2.26 14.24
C VAL A 114 11.71 3.36 14.74
N PRO A 115 10.76 3.83 13.91
CA PRO A 115 9.76 4.78 14.38
C PRO A 115 8.81 4.13 15.40
N SER A 116 8.23 4.96 16.27
CA SER A 116 7.05 4.60 17.08
C SER A 116 5.87 4.18 16.17
N LEU A 117 5.02 3.29 16.67
CA LEU A 117 3.83 2.80 15.95
C LEU A 117 2.52 3.27 16.56
N TYR A 118 2.26 2.87 17.80
CA TYR A 118 1.09 3.30 18.59
C TYR A 118 1.50 3.92 19.94
N GLY A 119 2.80 3.94 20.23
CA GLY A 119 3.41 4.29 21.50
C GLY A 119 4.93 4.13 21.39
N PRO A 120 5.69 4.61 22.39
CA PRO A 120 7.15 4.67 22.31
C PRO A 120 7.74 3.29 22.00
N ASN A 121 8.77 3.27 21.15
CA ASN A 121 9.57 2.06 20.98
C ASN A 121 10.38 1.76 22.25
N PHE A 122 11.08 0.61 22.29
CA PHE A 122 11.84 0.21 23.47
C PHE A 122 12.87 1.28 23.90
N GLU A 123 13.59 1.86 22.95
CA GLU A 123 14.62 2.87 23.23
C GLU A 123 14.01 4.17 23.76
N GLU A 124 12.93 4.65 23.16
CA GLU A 124 12.19 5.84 23.60
C GLU A 124 11.60 5.64 25.00
N SER A 125 11.12 4.43 25.30
CA SER A 125 10.58 4.09 26.63
C SER A 125 11.61 4.13 27.76
N LYS A 126 12.91 4.11 27.45
CA LYS A 126 14.01 4.25 28.43
C LYS A 126 14.35 5.70 28.76
N CYS A 127 13.83 6.65 27.98
CA CYS A 127 14.05 8.09 28.18
C CYS A 127 12.86 8.79 28.86
N LEU A 128 11.84 8.02 29.27
CA LEU A 128 10.68 8.46 30.04
C LEU A 128 10.85 8.07 31.52
#